data_AF-A0A1P8B9R8-F1
#
_entry.id   AF-A0A1P8B9R8-F1
#
_cell.length_a   1.000
_cell.length_b   1.000
_cell.length_c   1.000
_cell.angle_alpha   90.00
_cell.angle_beta   90.00
_cell.angle_gamma   90.00
#
_symmetry.space_group_name_H-M   'P 1'
#
loop_
_entity.id
_entity.type
_entity.pdbx_description
1 polymer ?
#
loop_
_entity_poly.entity_id
_entity_poly.type
_entity_poly.pdbx_seq_one_letter_code
_entity_poly.pdbx_strand_id
1 'polypeptide(L)'
;MSDVCQSIIDIHHHLTYTAGEGMKSSWPELVGRRGEEVKEIIDRENTKVTAKIISENAVVLAVVICDRVYVRVNDQGIVTRTPISLANLIVIYIYIYIYICVCVCESIMDLNM
;
A
#
# COMPACT_ATOMS: atom_id res chain seq x y z
N MET A 1 21.03 -14.97 -7.24
CA MET A 1 19.57 -14.85 -7.11
C MET A 1 18.98 -15.90 -8.03
N SER A 2 18.17 -16.82 -7.51
CA SER A 2 17.58 -17.91 -8.31
C SER A 2 16.56 -17.36 -9.32
N ASP A 3 16.30 -18.11 -10.40
CA ASP A 3 15.25 -17.77 -11.38
C ASP A 3 13.87 -17.64 -10.72
N VAL A 4 13.64 -18.40 -9.64
CA VAL A 4 12.43 -18.33 -8.81
C VAL A 4 12.31 -16.98 -8.13
N CYS A 5 13.41 -16.47 -7.55
CA CYS A 5 13.42 -15.16 -6.91
C CYS A 5 13.20 -14.00 -7.87
N GLN A 6 13.82 -14.07 -9.04
CA GLN A 6 13.57 -13.08 -10.08
C GLN A 6 12.10 -13.12 -10.52
N SER A 7 11.53 -14.32 -10.69
CA SER A 7 10.10 -14.48 -11.00
C SER A 7 9.18 -13.89 -9.93
N ILE A 8 9.51 -14.07 -8.63
CA ILE A 8 8.74 -13.48 -7.52
C ILE A 8 8.81 -11.94 -7.55
N ILE A 9 10.00 -11.37 -7.81
CA ILE A 9 10.19 -9.93 -7.96
C ILE A 9 9.37 -9.41 -9.15
N ASP A 10 9.43 -10.09 -10.29
CA ASP A 10 8.71 -9.71 -11.50
C ASP A 10 7.19 -9.78 -11.31
N ILE A 11 6.69 -10.82 -10.62
CA ILE A 11 5.28 -10.94 -10.24
C ILE A 11 4.87 -9.80 -9.30
N HIS A 12 5.69 -9.44 -8.30
CA HIS A 12 5.39 -8.31 -7.43
C HIS A 12 5.32 -7.00 -8.22
N HIS A 13 6.30 -6.75 -9.08
CA HIS A 13 6.31 -5.57 -9.95
C HIS A 13 5.09 -5.56 -10.87
N HIS A 14 4.72 -6.70 -11.44
CA HIS A 14 3.54 -6.82 -12.28
C HIS A 14 2.24 -6.58 -11.49
N LEU A 15 2.09 -7.17 -10.29
CA LEU A 15 0.89 -6.99 -9.46
C LEU A 15 0.77 -5.56 -8.93
N THR A 16 1.88 -4.93 -8.56
CA THR A 16 1.89 -3.51 -8.15
C THR A 16 1.59 -2.58 -9.31
N TYR A 17 2.08 -2.90 -10.52
CA TYR A 17 1.82 -2.13 -11.73
C TYR A 17 0.41 -2.33 -12.29
N THR A 18 -0.09 -3.56 -12.36
CA THR A 18 -1.44 -3.90 -12.86
C THR A 18 -2.54 -3.50 -11.88
N ALA A 19 -2.26 -3.50 -10.57
CA ALA A 19 -3.11 -2.76 -9.63
C ALA A 19 -3.17 -1.26 -10.00
N GLY A 20 -2.09 -0.71 -10.57
CA GLY A 20 -2.00 0.65 -11.07
C GLY A 20 -2.70 0.94 -12.41
N GLU A 21 -3.05 -0.07 -13.22
CA GLU A 21 -3.69 0.15 -14.54
C GLU A 21 -5.21 0.40 -14.45
N GLY A 22 -5.80 0.35 -13.26
CA GLY A 22 -7.21 0.72 -13.07
C GLY A 22 -7.64 1.08 -11.65
N MET A 23 -6.74 1.07 -10.67
CA MET A 23 -7.06 1.40 -9.28
C MET A 23 -5.94 2.24 -8.68
N LYS A 24 -6.02 3.56 -8.85
CA LYS A 24 -5.15 4.49 -8.12
C LYS A 24 -5.20 4.14 -6.64
N SER A 25 -4.04 3.87 -6.04
CA SER A 25 -3.90 3.26 -4.71
C SER A 25 -3.03 4.08 -3.77
N SER A 26 -2.45 5.18 -4.26
CA SER A 26 -1.61 6.13 -3.53
C SER A 26 -1.83 7.53 -4.10
N TRP A 27 -1.81 8.52 -3.21
CA TRP A 27 -2.09 9.93 -3.53
C TRP A 27 -1.03 10.89 -2.96
N PRO A 28 0.25 10.76 -3.37
CA PRO A 28 1.32 11.60 -2.83
C PRO A 28 1.10 13.09 -3.09
N GLU A 29 0.49 13.45 -4.21
CA GLU A 29 0.19 14.82 -4.63
C GLU A 29 -0.88 15.53 -3.79
N LEU A 30 -1.58 14.79 -2.93
CA LEU A 30 -2.63 15.32 -2.06
C LEU A 30 -2.14 15.70 -0.66
N VAL A 31 -0.87 15.43 -0.34
CA VAL A 31 -0.26 15.89 0.92
C VAL A 31 -0.22 17.43 0.94
N GLY A 32 -0.62 18.02 2.06
CA GLY A 32 -0.72 19.47 2.22
C GLY A 32 -2.08 20.08 1.82
N ARG A 33 -3.02 19.29 1.28
CA ARG A 33 -4.40 19.75 0.99
C ARG A 33 -5.36 19.55 2.17
N ARG A 34 -6.56 20.12 2.08
CA ARG A 34 -7.63 19.91 3.08
C ARG A 34 -8.17 18.48 3.00
N GLY A 35 -8.34 17.83 4.14
CA GLY A 35 -8.80 16.44 4.23
C GLY A 35 -10.13 16.16 3.53
N GLU A 36 -11.09 17.09 3.61
CA GLU A 36 -12.39 16.97 2.93
C GLU A 36 -12.24 16.96 1.40
N GLU A 37 -11.44 17.88 0.86
CA GLU A 37 -11.14 17.92 -0.59
C GLU A 37 -10.45 16.62 -1.03
N VAL A 38 -9.47 16.16 -0.24
CA VAL A 38 -8.74 14.92 -0.51
C VAL A 38 -9.66 13.70 -0.47
N LYS A 39 -10.59 13.65 0.48
CA LYS A 39 -11.59 12.60 0.58
C LYS A 39 -12.42 12.51 -0.71
N GLU A 40 -12.94 13.65 -1.18
CA GLU A 40 -13.73 13.70 -2.42
C GLU A 40 -12.91 13.27 -3.65
N ILE A 41 -11.65 13.69 -3.73
CA ILE A 41 -10.76 13.31 -4.83
C ILE A 41 -10.53 11.79 -4.84
N ILE A 42 -10.23 11.19 -3.69
CA ILE A 42 -9.98 9.75 -3.57
C ILE A 42 -11.22 8.94 -3.94
N ASP A 43 -12.37 9.27 -3.37
CA ASP A 43 -13.65 8.58 -3.63
C ASP A 43 -14.02 8.67 -5.13
N ARG A 44 -13.67 9.77 -5.81
CA ARG A 44 -13.89 9.96 -7.25
C ARG A 44 -12.89 9.22 -8.13
N GLU A 45 -11.62 9.23 -7.78
CA GLU A 45 -10.55 8.62 -8.60
C GLU A 45 -10.52 7.10 -8.47
N ASN A 46 -10.98 6.55 -7.35
CA ASN A 46 -11.10 5.11 -7.17
C ASN A 46 -12.41 4.77 -6.44
N THR A 47 -13.46 4.48 -7.22
CA THR A 47 -14.80 4.16 -6.70
C THR A 47 -14.87 2.83 -5.93
N LYS A 48 -13.78 2.07 -5.86
CA LYS A 48 -13.68 0.83 -5.09
C LYS A 48 -13.16 1.05 -3.67
N VAL A 49 -12.76 2.28 -3.35
CA VAL A 49 -12.34 2.65 -2.01
C VAL A 49 -13.23 3.75 -1.45
N THR A 50 -13.22 3.86 -0.13
CA THR A 50 -13.87 4.90 0.65
C THR A 50 -12.80 5.57 1.53
N ALA A 51 -12.58 6.85 1.31
CA ALA A 51 -11.70 7.66 2.12
C ALA A 51 -12.35 8.00 3.48
N LYS A 52 -11.61 7.81 4.56
CA LYS A 52 -11.99 8.17 5.93
C LYS A 52 -10.97 9.12 6.52
N ILE A 53 -11.44 10.30 6.93
CA ILE A 53 -10.60 11.29 7.61
C ILE A 53 -10.38 10.83 9.04
N ILE A 54 -9.13 10.87 9.49
CA ILE A 54 -8.72 10.54 10.85
C ILE A 54 -7.71 11.57 11.34
N SER A 55 -7.61 11.77 12.66
CA SER A 55 -6.57 12.63 13.21
C SER A 55 -5.18 12.04 12.95
N GLU A 56 -4.18 12.92 12.87
CA GLU A 56 -2.78 12.56 12.68
C GLU A 56 -2.31 11.51 13.70
N ASN A 57 -2.75 11.66 14.95
CA ASN A 57 -2.39 10.82 16.09
C ASN A 57 -3.32 9.60 16.27
N ALA A 58 -4.30 9.39 15.40
CA ALA A 58 -5.21 8.26 15.52
C ALA A 58 -4.47 6.92 15.37
N VAL A 59 -4.61 6.08 16.38
CA VAL A 59 -4.20 4.68 16.34
C VAL A 59 -5.28 3.89 15.61
N VAL A 60 -4.89 3.24 14.53
CA VAL A 60 -5.78 2.44 13.70
C VAL A 60 -5.44 0.98 13.95
N LEU A 61 -6.46 0.16 14.21
CA LEU A 61 -6.27 -1.29 14.29
C LEU A 61 -5.79 -1.81 12.93
N ALA A 62 -4.76 -2.66 12.95
CA ALA A 62 -4.15 -3.25 11.76
C ALA A 62 -5.04 -4.31 11.07
N VAL A 63 -6.36 -4.08 11.02
CA VAL A 63 -7.28 -4.86 10.20
C VAL A 63 -7.15 -4.35 8.78
N VAL A 64 -6.81 -5.25 7.86
CA VAL A 64 -6.79 -4.88 6.45
C VAL A 64 -8.21 -4.87 5.92
N ILE A 65 -8.65 -3.69 5.50
CA ILE A 65 -9.89 -3.51 4.78
C ILE A 65 -9.53 -2.86 3.44
N CYS A 66 -9.66 -3.64 2.36
CA CYS A 66 -9.15 -3.27 1.03
C CYS A 66 -9.86 -2.06 0.41
N ASP A 67 -11.10 -1.79 0.83
CA ASP A 67 -11.93 -0.69 0.36
C ASP A 67 -11.73 0.61 1.14
N ARG A 68 -10.70 0.71 2.00
CA ARG A 68 -10.54 1.86 2.89
C ARG A 68 -9.22 2.56 2.67
N VAL A 69 -9.29 3.88 2.52
CA VAL A 69 -8.13 4.78 2.51
C VAL A 69 -8.23 5.71 3.72
N TYR A 70 -7.15 5.86 4.48
CA TYR A 70 -7.10 6.81 5.57
C TYR A 70 -6.49 8.14 5.13
N VAL A 71 -7.23 9.21 5.39
CA VAL A 71 -6.78 10.58 5.17
C VAL A 71 -6.40 11.14 6.54
N ARG A 72 -5.10 11.10 6.87
CA ARG A 72 -4.58 11.60 8.15
C ARG A 72 -4.41 13.10 8.09
N VAL A 73 -5.10 13.82 8.97
CA VAL A 73 -5.07 15.28 9.04
C VAL A 73 -4.56 15.78 10.38
N ASN A 74 -3.81 16.90 10.36
CA ASN A 74 -3.47 17.65 11.57
C ASN A 74 -4.69 18.44 12.10
N ASP A 75 -4.48 19.20 13.17
CA ASP A 75 -5.52 20.01 13.81
C ASP A 75 -6.09 21.12 12.90
N GLN A 76 -5.41 21.46 11.79
CA GLN A 76 -5.89 22.40 10.77
C GLN A 76 -6.70 21.71 9.66
N GLY A 77 -6.91 20.39 9.75
CA GLY A 77 -7.57 19.60 8.72
C GLY A 77 -6.71 19.39 7.47
N ILE A 78 -5.39 19.57 7.56
CA ILE A 78 -4.45 19.42 6.45
C ILE A 78 -3.84 18.03 6.46
N VAL A 79 -3.80 17.39 5.28
CA VAL A 79 -3.24 16.06 5.10
C VAL A 79 -1.74 16.05 5.34
N THR A 80 -1.29 15.28 6.34
CA THR A 80 0.13 15.22 6.73
C THR A 80 0.87 14.00 6.21
N ARG A 81 0.13 12.97 5.76
CA ARG A 81 0.71 11.74 5.20
C ARG A 81 0.01 11.36 3.90
N THR A 82 0.76 10.76 3.00
CA THR A 82 0.23 10.22 1.74
C THR A 82 -0.91 9.23 2.02
N PRO A 83 -2.13 9.49 1.52
CA PRO A 83 -3.20 8.50 1.56
C PRO A 83 -2.80 7.29 0.71
N ILE A 84 -2.93 6.10 1.28
CA ILE A 84 -2.60 4.82 0.63
C ILE A 84 -3.76 3.85 0.87
N SER A 85 -4.18 3.14 -0.17
CA SER A 85 -5.13 2.02 -0.03
C SER A 85 -4.44 0.82 0.59
N LEU A 86 -5.07 0.21 1.61
CA LEU A 86 -4.46 -0.89 2.37
C LEU A 86 -4.27 -2.17 1.54
N ALA A 87 -4.89 -2.28 0.36
CA ALA A 87 -4.65 -3.37 -0.58
C ALA A 87 -3.15 -3.50 -0.94
N ASN A 88 -2.44 -2.38 -1.04
CA ASN A 88 -1.00 -2.37 -1.30
C ASN A 88 -0.18 -3.03 -0.16
N LEU A 89 -0.61 -2.86 1.10
CA LEU A 89 0.09 -3.46 2.24
C LEU A 89 -0.03 -4.99 2.29
N ILE A 90 -1.17 -5.57 1.89
CA ILE A 90 -1.28 -7.04 1.79
C ILE A 90 -0.32 -7.58 0.73
N VAL A 91 -0.30 -6.95 -0.45
CA VAL A 91 0.58 -7.38 -1.55
C VAL A 91 2.04 -7.33 -1.10
N ILE A 92 2.44 -6.24 -0.43
CA ILE A 92 3.79 -6.09 0.14
C ILE A 92 4.03 -7.16 1.22
N TYR A 93 3.10 -7.39 2.15
CA TYR A 93 3.27 -8.38 3.21
C TYR A 93 3.41 -9.81 2.67
N ILE A 94 2.53 -10.20 1.74
CA ILE A 94 2.58 -11.51 1.08
C ILE A 94 3.86 -11.66 0.27
N TYR A 95 4.28 -10.63 -0.45
CA TYR A 95 5.56 -10.65 -1.16
C TYR A 95 6.74 -10.80 -0.21
N ILE A 96 6.80 -10.03 0.87
CA ILE A 96 7.88 -10.13 1.86
C ILE A 96 7.90 -11.54 2.45
N TYR A 97 6.74 -12.09 2.80
CA TYR A 97 6.64 -13.45 3.31
C TYR A 97 7.14 -14.48 2.29
N ILE A 98 6.66 -14.44 1.05
CA ILE A 98 7.09 -15.35 -0.02
C ILE A 98 8.58 -15.19 -0.32
N TYR A 99 9.08 -13.95 -0.40
CA TYR A 99 10.49 -13.66 -0.64
C TYR A 99 11.37 -14.18 0.49
N ILE A 100 10.98 -13.99 1.75
CA ILE A 100 11.70 -14.57 2.89
C ILE A 100 11.65 -16.11 2.83
N CYS A 101 10.45 -16.68 2.65
CA CYS A 101 10.26 -18.13 2.67
C CYS A 101 10.93 -18.86 1.50
N VAL A 102 11.05 -18.23 0.33
CA VAL A 102 11.61 -18.84 -0.87
C VAL A 102 13.05 -18.35 -1.07
N CYS A 103 13.26 -17.05 -1.25
CA CYS A 103 14.56 -16.51 -1.64
C CYS A 103 15.59 -16.49 -0.53
N VAL A 104 15.18 -16.12 0.68
CA VAL A 104 16.10 -16.12 1.81
C VAL A 104 16.40 -17.56 2.24
N CYS A 105 15.39 -18.45 2.28
CA CYS A 105 15.61 -19.88 2.53
C CYS A 105 16.55 -20.53 1.50
N GLU A 106 16.33 -20.31 0.20
CA GLU A 106 17.22 -20.79 -0.87
C GLU A 106 18.65 -20.27 -0.68
N SER A 107 18.81 -18.96 -0.45
CA SER A 107 20.13 -18.37 -0.21
C SER A 107 20.83 -18.95 1.02
N ILE A 108 20.08 -19.25 2.09
CA ILE A 108 20.61 -19.90 3.29
C ILE A 108 21.00 -21.36 3.00
N MET A 109 20.23 -22.10 2.20
CA MET A 109 20.57 -23.46 1.80
C MET A 109 21.83 -23.49 0.93
N ASP A 110 21.97 -22.57 -0.02
CA ASP A 110 23.16 -22.44 -0.88
C ASP A 110 24.42 -22.02 -0.10
N LEU A 111 24.28 -21.25 0.98
CA LEU A 111 25.40 -20.88 1.87
C LEU A 111 25.85 -22.02 2.79
N ASN A 112 25.02 -23.02 3.01
CA ASN A 112 25.30 -24.17 3.88
C ASN A 112 25.76 -25.43 3.11
N MET A 113 25.90 -25.34 1.78
CA MET A 113 26.51 -26.36 0.91
C MET A 113 27.94 -25.98 0.53
#